data_AF-A0A6M0CPV3-F1
#
_entry.id   AF-A0A6M0CPV3-F1
#
_cell.length_a   1.000
_cell.length_b   1.000
_cell.length_c   1.000
_cell.angle_alpha   90.00
_cell.angle_beta   90.00
_cell.angle_gamma   90.00
#
_symmetry.space_group_name_H-M   'P 1'
#
loop_
_entity.id
_entity.type
_entity.pdbx_description
1 polymer ?
#
loop_
_entity_poly.entity_id
_entity_poly.type
_entity_poly.pdbx_seq_one_letter_code
_entity_poly.pdbx_strand_id
1 'polypeptide(L)' 'MRKYLNRTFLISFLVNGGTFAIAMAILDFSDDKPFRLWRFLFNLIFFGLFMALIFVWKRKKDSSK' A
#
# COMPACT_ATOMS: atom_id res chain seq x y z
N MET A 1 -9.09 -16.47 -14.40
CA MET A 1 -8.43 -15.14 -14.35
C MET A 1 -8.69 -14.30 -13.09
N ARG A 2 -9.94 -14.16 -12.57
CA ARG A 2 -10.26 -13.28 -11.41
C ARG A 2 -9.50 -13.58 -10.10
N LYS A 3 -9.26 -14.86 -9.75
CA LYS A 3 -8.57 -15.25 -8.49
C LYS A 3 -7.13 -14.69 -8.39
N TYR A 4 -6.39 -14.67 -9.51
CA TYR A 4 -5.01 -14.16 -9.54
C TYR A 4 -4.96 -12.65 -9.37
N LEU A 5 -5.98 -11.92 -9.87
CA LEU A 5 -6.06 -10.48 -9.72
C LEU A 5 -6.23 -10.07 -8.26
N ASN A 6 -7.06 -10.79 -7.51
CA ASN A 6 -7.28 -10.53 -6.08
C ASN A 6 -6.03 -10.78 -5.25
N ARG A 7 -5.29 -11.87 -5.55
CA ARG A 7 -4.04 -12.17 -4.85
C ARG A 7 -2.96 -11.13 -5.14
N THR A 8 -2.82 -10.71 -6.40
CA THR A 8 -1.89 -9.64 -6.77
C THR A 8 -2.28 -8.31 -6.12
N PHE A 9 -3.57 -7.97 -6.10
CA PHE A 9 -4.06 -6.77 -5.43
C PHE A 9 -3.71 -6.77 -3.93
N LEU A 10 -3.97 -7.88 -3.24
CA LEU A 10 -3.68 -8.00 -1.80
C LEU A 10 -2.19 -7.87 -1.50
N ILE A 11 -1.34 -8.53 -2.30
CA ILE A 11 0.11 -8.47 -2.15
C ILE A 11 0.61 -7.05 -2.42
N SER A 12 0.16 -6.42 -3.51
CA SER A 12 0.52 -5.03 -3.83
C SER A 12 0.08 -4.07 -2.73
N PHE A 13 -1.12 -4.26 -2.17
CA PHE A 13 -1.64 -3.48 -1.05
C PHE A 13 -0.75 -3.62 0.19
N LEU A 14 -0.48 -4.86 0.63
CA LEU A 14 0.30 -5.15 1.84
C LEU A 14 1.75 -4.70 1.72
N VAL A 15 2.41 -4.97 0.59
CA VAL A 15 3.81 -4.58 0.39
C VAL A 15 3.94 -3.07 0.30
N ASN A 16 3.17 -2.39 -0.56
CA ASN A 16 3.31 -0.94 -0.71
C ASN A 16 2.81 -0.17 0.52
N GLY A 17 1.63 -0.53 1.02
CA GLY A 17 1.05 0.10 2.21
C GLY A 17 1.88 -0.16 3.46
N GLY A 18 2.35 -1.40 3.64
CA GLY A 18 3.21 -1.78 4.77
C GLY A 18 4.56 -1.06 4.74
N THR A 19 5.27 -1.08 3.61
CA THR A 19 6.55 -0.38 3.47
C THR A 19 6.40 1.12 3.72
N PHE A 20 5.36 1.76 3.17
CA PHE A 20 5.13 3.18 3.40
C PHE A 20 4.80 3.50 4.86
N ALA A 21 3.93 2.71 5.48
CA ALA A 21 3.55 2.90 6.88
C ALA A 21 4.73 2.66 7.84
N ILE A 22 5.57 1.66 7.58
CA ILE A 22 6.80 1.40 8.35
C ILE A 22 7.79 2.55 8.17
N ALA A 23 8.01 3.02 6.94
CA ALA A 23 8.89 4.16 6.69
C ALA A 23 8.41 5.41 7.46
N MET A 24 7.11 5.71 7.42
CA MET A 24 6.51 6.80 8.20
C MET A 24 6.66 6.58 9.72
N ALA A 25 6.53 5.36 10.20
CA ALA A 25 6.70 5.07 11.63
C ALA A 25 8.16 5.28 12.09
N ILE A 26 9.13 4.92 11.25
CA ILE A 26 10.56 5.15 11.50
C ILE A 26 10.85 6.66 11.50
N LEU A 27 10.32 7.42 10.55
CA LEU A 27 10.48 8.87 10.50
C LEU A 27 9.83 9.57 11.71
N ASP A 28 8.62 9.16 12.10
CA ASP A 28 7.97 9.69 13.29
C ASP A 28 8.80 9.37 14.56
N PHE A 29 9.47 8.22 14.63
CA PHE A 29 10.39 7.89 15.72
C PHE A 29 11.64 8.78 15.74
N SER A 30 12.21 9.11 14.58
CA SER A 30 13.34 10.05 14.48
C SER A 30 12.97 11.49 14.81
N ASP A 31 11.70 11.87 14.64
CA ASP A 31 11.18 13.21 14.95
C ASP A 31 10.66 13.35 16.41
N ASP A 32 10.95 12.39 17.30
CA ASP A 32 10.41 12.30 18.67
C ASP A 32 8.87 12.35 18.75
N LYS A 33 8.18 11.97 17.67
CA LYS A 33 6.72 11.91 17.66
C LYS A 33 6.26 10.59 18.29
N PRO A 34 5.26 10.62 19.18
CA PRO A 34 4.71 9.39 19.74
C PRO A 34 4.08 8.56 18.63
N PHE A 35 4.33 7.25 18.66
CA PHE A 35 3.72 6.30 17.72
C PHE A 35 2.20 6.34 17.86
N ARG A 36 1.50 6.63 16.75
CA ARG A 36 0.04 6.64 16.69
C ARG A 36 -0.44 5.55 15.75
N LEU A 37 -0.99 4.49 16.33
CA LEU A 37 -1.51 3.34 15.58
C LEU A 37 -2.53 3.75 14.51
N TRP A 38 -3.39 4.73 14.80
CA TRP A 38 -4.35 5.25 13.84
C TRP A 38 -3.70 5.88 12.60
N ARG A 39 -2.61 6.65 12.79
CA ARG A 39 -1.87 7.27 11.69
C ARG A 39 -1.14 6.20 10.85
N PHE A 40 -0.61 5.17 11.51
CA PHE A 40 -0.03 4.01 10.84
C PHE A 40 -1.05 3.28 9.96
N LEU A 41 -2.23 2.96 10.52
CA LEU A 41 -3.32 2.30 9.80
C LEU A 41 -3.83 3.15 8.65
N PHE A 42 -3.97 4.47 8.85
CA PHE A 42 -4.37 5.39 7.79
C PHE A 42 -3.37 5.38 6.63
N ASN A 43 -2.07 5.50 6.93
CA ASN A 43 -1.03 5.43 5.92
C ASN A 43 -1.04 4.08 5.19
N LEU A 44 -1.14 2.97 5.92
CA LEU A 44 -1.17 1.63 5.34
C LEU A 44 -2.35 1.44 4.39
N ILE A 45 -3.55 1.83 4.83
CA ILE A 45 -4.77 1.68 4.04
C ILE A 45 -4.77 2.63 2.85
N PHE A 46 -4.49 3.92 3.06
CA PHE A 46 -4.58 4.92 2.01
C PHE A 46 -3.54 4.66 0.91
N PHE A 47 -2.27 4.48 1.28
CA PHE A 47 -1.20 4.22 0.30
C PHE A 47 -1.31 2.84 -0.32
N GLY A 48 -1.63 1.82 0.48
CA GLY A 48 -1.82 0.45 0.00
C GLY A 48 -2.94 0.36 -1.02
N LEU A 49 -4.10 0.98 -0.74
CA LEU A 49 -5.26 0.95 -1.62
C LEU A 49 -4.97 1.70 -2.92
N PHE A 50 -4.38 2.89 -2.81
CA PHE A 50 -4.01 3.71 -3.96
C PHE A 50 -3.03 2.98 -4.91
N MET A 51 -1.95 2.41 -4.35
CA MET A 51 -0.98 1.64 -5.14
C MET A 51 -1.57 0.37 -5.75
N ALA A 52 -2.39 -0.36 -5.00
CA ALA A 52 -3.02 -1.58 -5.50
C ALA A 52 -4.01 -1.30 -6.66
N LEU A 53 -4.77 -0.19 -6.57
CA LEU A 53 -5.64 0.27 -7.64
C LEU A 53 -4.85 0.64 -8.90
N ILE A 54 -3.79 1.47 -8.76
CA ILE A 54 -2.92 1.85 -9.88
C ILE A 54 -2.31 0.62 -10.54
N PHE A 55 -1.82 -0.34 -9.74
CA PHE A 55 -1.18 -1.55 -10.25
C PHE A 55 -2.16 -2.40 -11.08
N VAL A 56 -3.39 -2.58 -10.60
CA VAL A 56 -4.45 -3.29 -11.35
C VAL A 56 -4.81 -2.54 -12.63
N TRP A 57 -4.92 -1.21 -12.57
CA TRP A 57 -5.22 -0.38 -13.74
C TRP A 57 -4.12 -0.47 -14.80
N LYS A 58 -2.85 -0.35 -14.39
CA LYS A 58 -1.69 -0.45 -15.28
C LYS A 58 -1.62 -1.83 -15.95
N ARG A 59 -1.83 -2.91 -15.20
CA ARG A 59 -1.89 -4.27 -15.76
C ARG A 59 -3.01 -4.44 -16.79
N LYS A 60 -4.20 -3.90 -16.53
CA LYS A 60 -5.30 -3.91 -17.52
C LYS A 60 -4.91 -3.18 -18.80
N LYS A 61 -4.22 -2.04 -18.68
CA LYS A 61 -3.77 -1.24 -19.83
C LYS A 61 -2.68 -1.95 -20.63
N ASP A 62 -1.72 -2.58 -19.96
CA ASP A 62 -0.63 -3.31 -20.62
C ASP A 62 -1.12 -4.60 -21.30
N SER A 63 -2.19 -5.24 -20.80
CA SER A 63 -2.82 -6.39 -21.47
C SER A 63 -3.71 -6.02 -22.67
N SER A 64 -3.95 -4.73 -22.91
CA SER A 64 -4.73 -4.22 -24.05
C SER A 64 -3.85 -3.69 -25.19
N LYS A 65 -2.53 -3.70 -25.00
CA LYS A 65 -1.53 -3.53 -26.07
C LYS A 65 -1.08 -4.90 -26.55
#